data_AF-A0A402ATW3-F1
#
_entry.id   AF-A0A402ATW3-F1
#
_cell.length_a   1.000
_cell.length_b   1.000
_cell.length_c   1.000
_cell.angle_alpha   90.00
_cell.angle_beta   90.00
_cell.angle_gamma   90.00
#
_symmetry.space_group_name_H-M   'P 1'
#
loop_
_entity.id
_entity.type
_entity.pdbx_description
1 polymer ?
#
loop_
_entity_poly.entity_id
_entity_poly.type
_entity_poly.pdbx_seq_one_letter_code
_entity_poly.pdbx_strand_id
1 'polypeptide(L)'
;MEKREALDPNLVSDFVGNAHGDLNRVKELLAQEPALLNAAWDWGGGDWETGLGAASHMGRKDIALFLIENGARTDIFSAAMLGQLDTVQSILTAYPHLLHSKGPHGISLITHAQAGGEEASAVLHYLETLS
;
A
#
# COMPACT_ATOMS: atom_id res chain seq x y z
N MET A 1 -8.03 -27.96 8.68
CA MET A 1 -7.87 -26.93 7.65
C MET A 1 -7.21 -27.58 6.46
N GLU A 2 -7.79 -27.46 5.26
CA GLU A 2 -7.26 -28.09 4.05
C GLU A 2 -5.94 -27.40 3.66
N LYS A 3 -4.91 -28.19 3.32
CA LYS A 3 -3.59 -27.65 2.98
C LYS A 3 -3.65 -27.04 1.58
N ARG A 4 -3.58 -25.72 1.49
CA ARG A 4 -3.43 -25.00 0.22
C ARG A 4 -1.96 -24.89 -0.13
N GLU A 5 -1.64 -25.01 -1.42
CA GLU A 5 -0.28 -24.75 -1.91
C GLU A 5 0.06 -23.26 -1.78
N ALA A 6 1.34 -22.95 -1.70
CA ALA A 6 1.80 -21.58 -1.73
C ALA A 6 1.59 -20.99 -3.14
N LEU A 7 1.38 -19.67 -3.21
CA LEU A 7 1.29 -18.97 -4.48
C LEU A 7 2.58 -19.09 -5.29
N ASP A 8 2.45 -19.15 -6.62
CA ASP A 8 3.60 -19.07 -7.52
C ASP A 8 4.32 -17.73 -7.29
N PRO A 9 5.60 -17.74 -6.87
CA PRO A 9 6.37 -16.52 -6.63
C PRO A 9 6.43 -15.59 -7.85
N ASN A 10 6.46 -16.14 -9.07
CA ASN A 10 6.47 -15.30 -10.29
C ASN A 10 5.17 -14.52 -10.44
N LEU A 11 4.04 -15.12 -10.05
CA LEU A 11 2.74 -14.47 -10.10
C LEU A 11 2.63 -13.38 -9.03
N VAL A 12 3.19 -13.62 -7.84
CA VAL A 12 3.28 -12.59 -6.78
C VAL A 12 4.16 -11.43 -7.24
N SER A 13 5.32 -11.71 -7.82
CA SER A 13 6.22 -10.68 -8.36
C SER A 13 5.55 -9.85 -9.46
N ASP A 14 4.89 -10.52 -10.41
CA ASP A 14 4.18 -9.85 -11.51
C ASP A 14 3.03 -8.98 -10.97
N PHE A 15 2.26 -9.49 -10.00
CA PHE A 15 1.15 -8.75 -9.40
C PHE A 15 1.63 -7.49 -8.65
N VAL A 16 2.62 -7.62 -7.77
CA VAL A 16 3.14 -6.49 -6.98
C VAL A 16 3.87 -5.49 -7.89
N GLY A 17 4.67 -5.98 -8.84
CA GLY A 17 5.35 -5.13 -9.81
C GLY A 17 4.37 -4.28 -10.63
N ASN A 18 3.33 -4.89 -11.20
CA ASN A 18 2.34 -4.16 -11.99
C ASN A 18 1.47 -3.20 -11.16
N ALA A 19 1.31 -3.45 -9.85
CA ALA A 19 0.57 -2.54 -8.98
C ALA A 19 1.21 -1.14 -8.83
N HIS A 20 2.45 -0.95 -9.30
CA HIS A 20 3.07 0.37 -9.44
C HIS A 20 2.42 1.24 -10.53
N GLY A 21 1.69 0.65 -11.50
CA GLY A 21 1.04 1.49 -12.50
C GLY A 21 0.16 0.86 -13.58
N ASP A 22 0.03 -0.46 -13.66
CA ASP A 22 -0.82 -1.12 -14.65
C ASP A 22 -2.07 -1.72 -14.00
N LEU A 23 -3.13 -0.88 -13.89
CA LEU A 23 -4.41 -1.29 -13.34
C LEU A 23 -5.05 -2.45 -14.12
N ASN A 24 -4.89 -2.49 -15.44
CA ASN A 24 -5.50 -3.54 -16.25
C ASN A 24 -4.84 -4.88 -15.95
N ARG A 25 -3.50 -4.89 -15.89
CA ARG A 25 -2.76 -6.11 -15.55
C ARG A 25 -3.04 -6.57 -14.12
N VAL A 26 -3.15 -5.65 -13.16
CA VAL A 26 -3.56 -5.96 -11.78
C VAL A 26 -4.94 -6.63 -11.74
N LYS A 27 -5.92 -6.12 -12.50
CA LYS A 27 -7.26 -6.71 -12.59
C LYS A 27 -7.25 -8.11 -13.19
N GLU A 28 -6.50 -8.31 -14.28
CA GLU A 28 -6.34 -9.61 -14.93
C GLU A 28 -5.75 -10.65 -13.98
N LEU A 29 -4.64 -10.31 -13.32
CA LEU A 29 -3.94 -11.19 -12.39
C LEU A 29 -4.81 -11.54 -11.18
N LEU A 30 -5.49 -10.55 -10.59
CA LEU A 30 -6.36 -10.79 -9.45
C LEU A 30 -7.58 -11.64 -9.80
N ALA A 31 -8.12 -11.49 -11.01
CA ALA A 31 -9.20 -12.36 -11.51
C ALA A 31 -8.72 -13.80 -11.74
N GLN A 32 -7.47 -13.97 -12.19
CA GLN A 32 -6.84 -15.28 -12.38
C GLN A 32 -6.56 -15.98 -11.04
N GLU A 33 -6.03 -15.27 -10.06
CA GLU A 33 -5.67 -15.81 -8.74
C GLU A 33 -6.06 -14.81 -7.62
N PRO A 34 -7.28 -14.93 -7.04
CA PRO A 34 -7.77 -14.02 -6.01
C PRO A 34 -6.92 -13.97 -4.74
N ALA A 35 -6.14 -15.01 -4.43
CA ALA A 35 -5.28 -15.01 -3.26
C ALA A 35 -4.07 -14.06 -3.37
N LEU A 36 -3.80 -13.49 -4.56
CA LEU A 36 -2.79 -12.43 -4.76
C LEU A 36 -3.11 -11.14 -3.99
N LEU A 37 -4.38 -10.87 -3.67
CA LEU A 37 -4.84 -9.60 -3.09
C LEU A 37 -3.99 -9.09 -1.92
N ASN A 38 -3.57 -10.02 -1.05
CA ASN A 38 -2.76 -9.72 0.13
C ASN A 38 -1.38 -10.42 0.08
N ALA A 39 -0.98 -10.91 -1.10
CA ALA A 39 0.36 -11.44 -1.30
C ALA A 39 1.40 -10.31 -1.23
N ALA A 40 2.58 -10.65 -0.73
CA ALA A 40 3.70 -9.73 -0.64
C ALA A 40 4.90 -10.31 -1.38
N TRP A 41 5.59 -9.47 -2.14
CA TRP A 41 6.84 -9.78 -2.79
C TRP A 41 8.01 -9.34 -1.91
N ASP A 42 9.04 -10.18 -1.80
CA ASP A 42 10.30 -9.85 -1.13
C ASP A 42 11.27 -9.30 -2.19
N TRP A 43 11.51 -7.99 -2.17
CA TRP A 43 12.53 -7.36 -3.00
C TRP A 43 13.96 -7.68 -2.54
N GLY A 44 14.10 -8.35 -1.39
CA GLY A 44 15.36 -8.66 -0.72
C GLY A 44 15.69 -7.66 0.40
N GLY A 45 16.57 -8.06 1.31
CA GLY A 45 17.05 -7.16 2.38
C GLY A 45 15.99 -6.76 3.41
N GLY A 46 14.86 -7.48 3.47
CA GLY A 46 13.74 -7.17 4.38
C GLY A 46 12.71 -6.19 3.79
N ASP A 47 12.81 -5.89 2.50
CA ASP A 47 11.88 -5.02 1.78
C ASP A 47 10.70 -5.82 1.21
N TRP A 48 9.66 -5.97 2.04
CA TRP A 48 8.43 -6.68 1.66
C TRP A 48 7.36 -5.70 1.20
N GLU A 49 6.72 -6.02 0.08
CA GLU A 49 5.73 -5.15 -0.52
C GLU A 49 4.48 -5.90 -1.00
N THR A 50 3.30 -5.37 -0.67
CA THR A 50 2.02 -5.81 -1.24
C THR A 50 1.65 -4.96 -2.45
N GLY A 51 0.71 -5.43 -3.27
CA GLY A 51 0.17 -4.61 -4.38
C GLY A 51 -0.41 -3.27 -3.90
N LEU A 52 -1.03 -3.24 -2.71
CA LEU A 52 -1.50 -1.98 -2.12
C LEU A 52 -0.34 -1.06 -1.70
N GLY A 53 0.75 -1.62 -1.17
CA GLY A 53 1.96 -0.87 -0.84
C GLY A 53 2.60 -0.21 -2.08
N ALA A 54 2.71 -0.97 -3.17
CA ALA A 54 3.19 -0.49 -4.47
C ALA A 54 2.35 0.67 -4.99
N ALA A 55 1.02 0.48 -5.04
CA ALA A 55 0.10 1.51 -5.49
C ALA A 55 0.15 2.77 -4.59
N SER A 56 0.35 2.59 -3.29
CA SER A 56 0.35 3.68 -2.31
C SER A 56 1.58 4.58 -2.42
N HIS A 57 2.79 4.02 -2.55
CA HIS A 57 3.96 4.88 -2.67
C HIS A 57 4.05 5.56 -4.06
N MET A 58 3.40 4.98 -5.07
CA MET A 58 3.28 5.55 -6.42
C MET A 58 2.13 6.54 -6.59
N GLY A 59 1.28 6.75 -5.58
CA GLY A 59 0.11 7.64 -5.69
C GLY A 59 -0.99 7.12 -6.63
N ARG A 60 -0.98 5.82 -6.96
CA ARG A 60 -1.94 5.18 -7.86
C ARG A 60 -3.25 4.84 -7.16
N LYS A 61 -4.02 5.90 -6.88
CA LYS A 61 -5.33 5.81 -6.22
C LYS A 61 -6.30 4.88 -6.92
N ASP A 62 -6.27 4.87 -8.26
CA ASP A 62 -7.07 3.98 -9.11
C ASP A 62 -6.82 2.50 -8.79
N ILE A 63 -5.55 2.13 -8.56
CA ILE A 63 -5.14 0.77 -8.18
C ILE A 63 -5.42 0.52 -6.70
N ALA A 64 -5.04 1.45 -5.82
CA ALA A 64 -5.22 1.30 -4.37
C ALA A 64 -6.71 1.12 -4.00
N LEU A 65 -7.60 1.96 -4.53
CA LEU A 65 -9.04 1.86 -4.29
C LEU A 65 -9.62 0.57 -4.85
N PHE A 66 -9.23 0.16 -6.06
CA PHE A 66 -9.65 -1.14 -6.62
C PHE A 66 -9.26 -2.31 -5.69
N LEU A 67 -8.04 -2.33 -5.17
CA LEU A 67 -7.58 -3.37 -4.25
C LEU A 67 -8.35 -3.33 -2.93
N ILE A 68 -8.60 -2.15 -2.37
CA ILE A 68 -9.37 -1.97 -1.12
C ILE A 68 -10.82 -2.40 -1.30
N GLU A 69 -11.47 -2.06 -2.41
CA GLU A 69 -12.83 -2.49 -2.75
C GLU A 69 -12.95 -4.01 -2.88
N ASN A 70 -11.86 -4.70 -3.23
CA ASN A 70 -11.77 -6.17 -3.23
C ASN A 70 -11.38 -6.76 -1.86
N GLY A 71 -11.12 -5.94 -0.84
CA GLY A 71 -10.82 -6.37 0.52
C GLY A 71 -9.32 -6.46 0.87
N ALA A 72 -8.46 -5.72 0.17
CA ALA A 72 -7.06 -5.59 0.56
C ALA A 72 -6.93 -4.99 1.97
N ARG A 73 -5.95 -5.48 2.74
CA ARG A 73 -5.69 -4.99 4.10
C ARG A 73 -4.99 -3.64 4.02
N THR A 74 -5.67 -2.60 4.48
CA THR A 74 -5.13 -1.24 4.56
C THR A 74 -4.13 -1.09 5.70
N ASP A 75 -3.22 -0.14 5.54
CA ASP A 75 -2.23 0.28 6.52
C ASP A 75 -2.17 1.82 6.62
N ILE A 76 -1.27 2.33 7.48
CA ILE A 76 -1.11 3.79 7.65
C ILE A 76 -0.59 4.49 6.38
N PHE A 77 0.17 3.79 5.53
CA PHE A 77 0.78 4.36 4.33
C PHE A 77 -0.27 4.57 3.23
N SER A 78 -1.10 3.56 2.97
CA SER A 78 -2.25 3.66 2.07
C SER A 78 -3.27 4.68 2.58
N ALA A 79 -3.56 4.71 3.88
CA ALA A 79 -4.41 5.74 4.49
C ALA A 79 -3.83 7.16 4.28
N ALA A 80 -2.52 7.33 4.42
CA ALA A 80 -1.87 8.61 4.20
C ALA A 80 -1.94 9.07 2.73
N MET A 81 -1.66 8.18 1.78
CA MET A 81 -1.77 8.47 0.35
C MET A 81 -3.22 8.78 -0.06
N LEU A 82 -4.21 8.09 0.52
CA LEU A 82 -5.63 8.29 0.22
C LEU A 82 -6.27 9.45 1.00
N GLY A 83 -5.50 10.27 1.70
CA GLY A 83 -6.00 11.45 2.41
C GLY A 83 -6.89 11.15 3.62
N GLN A 84 -6.80 9.96 4.21
CA GLN A 84 -7.62 9.52 5.34
C GLN A 84 -7.12 10.12 6.66
N LEU A 85 -7.28 11.43 6.85
CA LEU A 85 -6.73 12.18 7.98
C LEU A 85 -7.11 11.60 9.35
N ASP A 86 -8.40 11.34 9.59
CA ASP A 86 -8.88 10.82 10.87
C ASP A 86 -8.24 9.47 11.22
N THR A 87 -8.04 8.61 10.21
CA THR A 87 -7.37 7.31 10.36
C THR A 87 -5.90 7.48 10.71
N VAL A 88 -5.18 8.35 9.98
CA VAL A 88 -3.76 8.63 10.24
C VAL A 88 -3.57 9.21 11.65
N GLN A 89 -4.40 10.19 12.04
CA GLN A 89 -4.38 10.78 13.38
C GLN A 89 -4.65 9.73 14.47
N SER A 90 -5.64 8.87 14.27
CA SER A 90 -5.98 7.81 15.23
C SER A 90 -4.83 6.83 15.41
N ILE A 91 -4.18 6.39 14.32
CA ILE A 91 -3.05 5.47 14.37
C ILE A 91 -1.85 6.15 15.05
N LEU A 92 -1.50 7.38 14.70
CA LEU A 92 -0.37 8.08 15.32
C LEU A 92 -0.62 8.46 16.78
N THR A 93 -1.88 8.66 17.17
CA THR A 93 -2.24 8.85 18.58
C THR A 93 -2.00 7.56 19.38
N ALA A 94 -2.39 6.40 18.84
CA ALA A 94 -2.17 5.11 19.49
C ALA A 94 -0.68 4.68 19.45
N TYR A 95 0.01 4.97 18.36
CA TYR A 95 1.38 4.51 18.09
C TYR A 95 2.25 5.63 17.49
N PRO A 96 2.71 6.60 18.31
CA PRO A 96 3.42 7.79 17.80
C PRO A 96 4.70 7.49 17.03
N HIS A 97 5.39 6.40 17.36
CA HIS A 97 6.63 5.98 16.70
C HIS A 97 6.44 5.62 15.22
N LEU A 98 5.21 5.32 14.78
CA LEU A 98 4.91 5.03 13.38
C LEU A 98 5.07 6.26 12.46
N LEU A 99 5.20 7.46 13.02
CA LEU A 99 5.57 8.67 12.27
C LEU A 99 6.88 8.48 11.49
N HIS A 100 7.82 7.72 12.05
CA HIS A 100 9.13 7.46 11.45
C HIS A 100 9.23 6.08 10.77
N SER A 101 8.14 5.33 10.73
CA SER A 101 8.10 4.05 10.02
C SER A 101 8.32 4.25 8.52
N LYS A 102 8.90 3.23 7.90
CA LYS A 102 9.13 3.16 6.47
C LYS A 102 8.23 2.09 5.87
N GLY A 103 7.61 2.43 4.73
CA GLY A 103 6.93 1.48 3.88
C GLY A 103 7.93 0.79 2.94
N PRO A 104 7.43 0.19 1.85
CA PRO A 104 8.26 -0.39 0.81
C PRO A 104 9.37 0.55 0.34
N HIS A 105 10.52 -0.01 -0.01
CA HIS A 105 11.71 0.71 -0.49
C HIS A 105 12.25 1.77 0.48
N GLY A 106 11.92 1.67 1.77
CA GLY A 106 12.33 2.66 2.77
C GLY A 106 11.60 4.01 2.65
N ILE A 107 10.50 4.06 1.89
CA ILE A 107 9.74 5.28 1.62
C ILE A 107 9.01 5.72 2.89
N SER A 108 9.12 7.00 3.22
CA SER A 108 8.56 7.54 4.46
C SER A 108 7.04 7.70 4.42
N LEU A 109 6.41 7.75 5.59
CA LEU A 109 4.98 8.04 5.71
C LEU A 109 4.60 9.37 5.03
N ILE A 110 5.38 10.43 5.25
CA ILE A 110 5.10 11.74 4.62
C ILE A 110 5.23 11.69 3.10
N THR A 111 6.12 10.87 2.54
CA THR A 111 6.25 10.69 1.09
C THR A 111 5.01 10.03 0.48
N HIS A 112 4.34 9.12 1.20
CA HIS A 112 3.07 8.55 0.73
C HIS A 112 1.97 9.63 0.70
N ALA A 113 1.89 10.50 1.70
CA ALA A 113 0.98 11.63 1.68
C ALA A 113 1.28 12.60 0.51
N GLN A 114 2.56 12.85 0.21
CA GLN A 114 2.96 13.64 -0.97
C GLN A 114 2.50 12.99 -2.28
N ALA A 115 2.68 11.67 -2.41
CA ALA A 115 2.22 10.92 -3.58
C ALA A 115 0.69 10.98 -3.77
N GLY A 116 -0.06 11.17 -2.67
CA GLY A 116 -1.50 11.38 -2.67
C GLY A 116 -1.96 12.72 -3.24
N GLY A 117 -1.06 13.69 -3.49
CA GLY A 117 -1.41 14.97 -4.11
C GLY A 117 -2.48 15.77 -3.34
N GLU A 118 -3.37 16.46 -4.07
CA GLU A 118 -4.34 17.41 -3.50
C GLU A 118 -5.27 16.76 -2.44
N GLU A 119 -5.77 15.56 -2.70
CA GLU A 119 -6.66 14.85 -1.77
C GLU A 119 -5.98 14.46 -0.46
N ALA A 120 -4.64 14.29 -0.47
CA ALA A 120 -3.86 14.00 0.73
C ALA A 120 -3.27 15.26 1.38
N SER A 121 -3.58 16.46 0.89
CA SER A 121 -3.02 17.73 1.40
C SER A 121 -3.21 17.93 2.90
N ALA A 122 -4.37 17.55 3.44
CA ALA A 122 -4.64 17.65 4.87
C ALA A 122 -3.77 16.70 5.71
N VAL A 123 -3.53 15.48 5.21
CA VAL A 123 -2.61 14.52 5.83
C VAL A 123 -1.18 15.04 5.75
N LEU A 124 -0.75 15.50 4.58
CA LEU A 124 0.58 16.06 4.37
C LEU A 124 0.85 17.19 5.36
N HIS A 125 -0.06 18.18 5.41
CA HIS A 125 0.07 19.30 6.35
C HIS A 125 0.14 18.83 7.81
N TYR A 126 -0.72 17.89 8.21
CA TYR A 126 -0.67 17.32 9.55
C TYR A 126 0.69 16.69 9.86
N LEU A 127 1.24 15.85 8.97
CA LEU A 127 2.54 15.20 9.16
C LEU A 127 3.71 16.21 9.20
N GLU A 128 3.64 17.30 8.43
CA GLU A 128 4.61 18.40 8.48
C GLU A 128 4.63 19.09 9.86
N THR A 129 3.48 19.21 10.53
CA THR A 129 3.43 19.79 11.89
C THR A 129 4.07 18.90 12.96
N LEU A 130 4.32 17.62 12.66
CA LEU A 130 4.89 16.64 13.57
C LEU A 130 6.37 16.35 13.32
N SER A 131 6.93 16.86 12.22
CA SER A 131 8.29 16.57 11.74
C SER A 131 9.36 17.47 12.36
#